data_AF-A0A3B0PIE0-F1
#
_entry.id   AF-A0A3B0PIE0-F1
#
_cell.length_a   1.000
_cell.length_b   1.000
_cell.length_c   1.000
_cell.angle_alpha   90.00
_cell.angle_beta   90.00
_cell.angle_gamma   90.00
#
_symmetry.space_group_name_H-M   'P 1'
#
loop_
_entity.id
_entity.type
_entity.pdbx_description
1 polymer ?
#
loop_
_entity_poly.entity_id
_entity_poly.type
_entity_poly.pdbx_seq_one_letter_code
_entity_poly.pdbx_strand_id
1 'polypeptide(L)'
;MKVVLNNFLNKYGVKVEQNKVDKLVDSLAKDFYPFIESNGILTKVTDFFFKDLQTTKNVLTTFNNLSSKLVELANLNDYTVFKNFISSNFFAGQKDTIKDIVKKLITNLSNNPEFIKSSLLNFGFVKQLVSQFNLSQDTLATTLQLALKNESMQKVVNTLVDRVFAATDSIKSTSSYNDLLKLIFNDKSVNATLVKDIKEALLGLTQDSSFRDLLSNLLVSYVDNDPKLKPLFKGINDKKGLVGALLSVLKPVDKQLNLISPFLNKSLEELSKASAQTDLNKVVQVSLTALQNVFSKDNETKVVNLLKTLINERELFLNRIQLSTLMKNMIKQMQSTFDLGTMLW
;
A
#
# COMPACT_ATOMS: atom_id res chain seq x y z
N MET A 1 16.99 -17.57 25.87
CA MET A 1 16.30 -17.32 24.58
C MET A 1 14.81 -17.03 24.76
N LYS A 2 14.04 -17.86 25.48
CA LYS A 2 12.61 -17.64 25.79
C LYS A 2 12.25 -16.26 26.35
N VAL A 3 12.96 -15.81 27.39
CA VAL A 3 12.75 -14.46 27.98
C VAL A 3 12.99 -13.35 26.96
N VAL A 4 14.04 -13.47 26.14
CA VAL A 4 14.38 -12.49 25.09
C VAL A 4 13.28 -12.42 24.03
N LEU A 5 12.80 -13.59 23.56
CA LEU A 5 11.71 -13.66 22.57
C LEU A 5 10.41 -13.05 23.13
N ASN A 6 10.04 -13.38 24.37
CA ASN A 6 8.86 -12.79 25.02
C ASN A 6 8.99 -11.27 25.16
N ASN A 7 10.15 -10.76 25.57
CA ASN A 7 10.38 -9.33 25.67
C ASN A 7 10.29 -8.63 24.30
N PHE A 8 10.83 -9.25 23.25
CA PHE A 8 10.72 -8.74 21.89
C PHE A 8 9.26 -8.70 21.41
N LEU A 9 8.51 -9.80 21.56
CA LEU A 9 7.11 -9.87 21.16
C LEU A 9 6.26 -8.85 21.94
N ASN A 10 6.47 -8.73 23.25
CA ASN A 10 5.78 -7.76 24.10
C ASN A 10 6.10 -6.31 23.72
N LYS A 11 7.35 -5.99 23.34
CA LYS A 11 7.74 -4.66 22.86
C LYS A 11 6.90 -4.20 21.67
N TYR A 12 6.46 -5.13 20.83
CA TYR A 12 5.59 -4.85 19.67
C TYR A 12 4.12 -5.22 19.90
N GLY A 13 3.71 -5.41 21.16
CA GLY A 13 2.33 -5.72 21.53
C GLY A 13 1.82 -7.09 21.06
N VAL A 14 2.71 -8.00 20.68
CA VAL A 14 2.35 -9.32 20.14
C VAL A 14 2.25 -10.32 21.28
N LYS A 15 1.03 -10.79 21.55
CA LYS A 15 0.79 -11.90 22.48
C LYS A 15 0.73 -13.22 21.73
N VAL A 16 1.53 -14.20 22.14
CA VAL A 16 1.57 -15.56 21.58
C VAL A 16 1.37 -16.56 22.72
N GLU A 17 0.65 -17.64 22.46
CA GLU A 17 0.44 -18.71 23.44
C GLU A 17 1.77 -19.35 23.85
N GLN A 18 1.89 -19.72 25.13
CA GLN A 18 3.17 -20.13 25.71
C GLN A 18 3.74 -21.40 25.06
N ASN A 19 2.90 -22.36 24.70
CA ASN A 19 3.27 -23.56 23.95
C ASN A 19 3.86 -23.25 22.56
N LYS A 20 3.33 -22.24 21.85
CA LYS A 20 3.84 -21.78 20.56
C LYS A 20 5.18 -21.05 20.72
N VAL A 21 5.33 -20.25 21.79
CA VAL A 21 6.61 -19.62 22.15
C VAL A 21 7.68 -20.67 22.43
N ASP A 22 7.35 -21.73 23.16
CA ASP A 22 8.31 -22.79 23.50
C ASP A 22 8.80 -23.52 22.24
N LYS A 23 7.88 -23.87 21.33
CA LYS A 23 8.24 -24.44 20.02
C LYS A 23 9.09 -23.51 19.17
N LEU A 24 8.81 -22.21 19.18
CA LEU A 24 9.62 -21.21 18.47
C LEU A 24 11.03 -21.15 19.04
N VAL A 25 11.18 -21.17 20.37
CA VAL A 25 12.50 -21.13 21.03
C VAL A 25 13.32 -22.38 20.67
N ASP A 26 12.70 -23.55 20.68
CA ASP A 26 13.37 -24.80 20.29
C ASP A 26 13.82 -24.77 18.83
N SER A 27 12.97 -24.28 17.92
CA SER A 27 13.31 -24.16 16.50
C SER A 27 14.32 -23.04 16.23
N LEU A 28 14.30 -21.94 16.99
CA LEU A 28 15.35 -20.90 16.92
C LEU A 28 16.73 -21.48 17.28
N ALA A 29 16.79 -22.35 18.29
CA ALA A 29 18.05 -22.97 18.71
C ALA A 29 18.56 -24.02 17.69
N LYS A 30 17.66 -24.75 17.03
CA LYS A 30 18.01 -25.88 16.16
C LYS A 30 18.13 -25.50 14.68
N ASP A 31 17.19 -24.72 14.18
CA ASP A 31 16.94 -24.56 12.74
C ASP A 31 17.25 -23.15 12.22
N PHE A 32 17.33 -22.15 13.11
CA PHE A 32 17.56 -20.77 12.71
C PHE A 32 19.04 -20.42 12.54
N TYR A 33 19.94 -21.10 13.26
CA TYR A 33 21.39 -20.90 13.10
C TYR A 33 21.86 -21.12 11.64
N PRO A 34 21.52 -22.23 10.97
CA PRO A 34 21.90 -22.43 9.56
C PRO A 34 21.39 -21.33 8.63
N PHE A 35 20.21 -20.75 8.90
CA PHE A 35 19.68 -19.63 8.13
C PHE A 35 20.52 -18.36 8.31
N ILE A 36 20.82 -17.98 9.56
CA ILE A 36 21.60 -16.77 9.85
C ILE A 36 23.02 -16.90 9.25
N GLU A 37 23.64 -18.08 9.39
CA GLU A 37 24.98 -18.36 8.89
C GLU A 37 25.05 -18.34 7.36
N SER A 38 24.18 -19.09 6.67
CA SER A 38 24.17 -19.17 5.20
C SER A 38 23.87 -17.86 4.49
N ASN A 39 23.23 -16.90 5.16
CA ASN A 39 22.93 -15.57 4.62
C ASN A 39 23.97 -14.51 5.05
N GLY A 40 25.05 -14.91 5.73
CA GLY A 40 26.10 -14.00 6.22
C GLY A 40 25.61 -12.99 7.25
N ILE A 41 24.43 -13.21 7.84
CA ILE A 41 23.84 -12.29 8.83
C ILE A 41 24.66 -12.36 10.12
N LEU A 42 25.14 -13.55 10.49
CA LEU A 42 25.92 -13.74 11.71
C LEU A 42 27.21 -12.90 11.64
N THR A 43 27.95 -13.01 10.53
CA THR A 43 29.17 -12.24 10.28
C THR A 43 28.91 -10.74 10.33
N LYS A 44 27.85 -10.25 9.65
CA LYS A 44 27.48 -8.82 9.69
C LYS A 44 27.17 -8.33 11.10
N VAL A 45 26.46 -9.14 11.89
CA VAL A 45 26.12 -8.83 13.28
C VAL A 45 27.36 -8.80 14.16
N THR A 46 28.26 -9.78 14.04
CA THR A 46 29.49 -9.84 14.82
C THR A 46 30.43 -8.69 14.46
N ASP A 47 30.60 -8.41 13.16
CA ASP A 47 31.46 -7.33 12.68
C ASP A 47 30.95 -5.97 13.17
N PHE A 48 29.63 -5.74 13.08
CA PHE A 48 29.02 -4.54 13.62
C PHE A 48 29.25 -4.44 15.14
N PHE A 49 28.98 -5.51 15.89
CA PHE A 49 29.10 -5.50 17.35
C PHE A 49 30.52 -5.15 17.79
N PHE A 50 31.55 -5.80 17.23
CA PHE A 50 32.93 -5.53 17.65
C PHE A 50 33.42 -4.16 17.19
N LYS A 51 33.04 -3.70 16.00
CA LYS A 51 33.38 -2.36 15.52
C LYS A 51 32.74 -1.25 16.37
N ASP A 52 31.47 -1.41 16.72
CA ASP A 52 30.75 -0.46 17.55
C ASP A 52 31.23 -0.52 19.02
N LEU A 53 31.60 -1.70 19.53
CA LEU A 53 32.21 -1.84 20.86
C LEU A 53 33.57 -1.17 20.95
N GLN A 54 34.41 -1.27 19.93
CA GLN A 54 35.69 -0.55 19.87
C GLN A 54 35.49 0.97 19.89
N THR A 55 34.38 1.45 19.31
CA THR A 55 34.05 2.87 19.23
C THR A 55 33.43 3.39 20.53
N THR A 56 32.39 2.71 21.03
CA THR A 56 31.62 3.14 22.21
C THR A 56 32.30 2.77 23.53
N LYS A 57 33.15 1.73 23.53
CA LYS A 57 33.75 1.10 24.72
C LYS A 57 32.72 0.72 25.80
N ASN A 58 31.46 0.52 25.41
CA ASN A 58 30.36 0.23 26.33
C ASN A 58 29.47 -0.87 25.74
N VAL A 59 29.42 -2.03 26.39
CA VAL A 59 28.67 -3.20 25.93
C VAL A 59 27.16 -2.91 25.86
N LEU A 60 26.61 -2.17 26.81
CA LEU A 60 25.19 -1.84 26.83
C LEU A 60 24.81 -0.91 25.68
N THR A 61 25.61 0.14 25.45
CA THR A 61 25.44 1.05 24.30
C THR A 61 25.57 0.28 22.98
N THR A 62 26.58 -0.57 22.87
CA THR A 62 26.80 -1.43 21.68
C THR A 62 25.59 -2.32 21.41
N PHE A 63 25.06 -2.96 22.46
CA PHE A 63 23.89 -3.82 22.33
C PHE A 63 22.65 -3.04 21.88
N ASN A 64 22.44 -1.84 22.43
CA ASN A 64 21.35 -0.96 22.01
C ASN A 64 21.51 -0.52 20.55
N ASN A 65 22.71 -0.13 20.12
CA ASN A 65 23.01 0.23 18.74
C ASN A 65 22.78 -0.96 17.79
N LEU A 66 23.26 -2.15 18.15
CA LEU A 66 23.04 -3.37 17.37
C LEU A 66 21.55 -3.62 17.20
N SER A 67 20.77 -3.55 18.28
CA SER A 67 19.32 -3.76 18.25
C SER A 67 18.60 -2.83 17.26
N SER A 68 19.08 -1.60 17.11
CA SER A 68 18.54 -0.61 16.16
C SER A 68 18.91 -0.90 14.70
N LYS A 69 20.00 -1.63 14.44
CA LYS A 69 20.49 -1.97 13.11
C LYS A 69 20.17 -3.38 12.63
N LEU A 70 19.57 -4.24 13.46
CA LEU A 70 19.31 -5.64 13.09
C LEU A 70 18.54 -5.79 11.76
N VAL A 71 17.54 -4.94 11.52
CA VAL A 71 16.75 -4.97 10.28
C VAL A 71 17.60 -4.61 9.05
N GLU A 72 18.49 -3.62 9.20
CA GLU A 72 19.43 -3.20 8.15
C GLU A 72 20.46 -4.32 7.87
N LEU A 73 21.04 -4.91 8.92
CA LEU A 73 22.04 -5.97 8.81
C LEU A 73 21.48 -7.27 8.22
N ALA A 74 20.22 -7.59 8.53
CA ALA A 74 19.51 -8.71 7.91
C ALA A 74 19.24 -8.48 6.41
N ASN A 75 19.28 -7.22 5.95
CA ASN A 75 19.06 -6.82 4.56
C ASN A 75 17.77 -7.40 3.96
N LEU A 76 16.63 -7.17 4.60
CA LEU A 76 15.32 -7.67 4.13
C LEU A 76 14.87 -7.07 2.79
N ASN A 77 15.62 -6.13 2.20
CA ASN A 77 15.41 -5.67 0.83
C ASN A 77 16.01 -6.63 -0.20
N ASP A 78 16.91 -7.54 0.21
CA ASP A 78 17.43 -8.61 -0.64
C ASP A 78 16.44 -9.78 -0.65
N TYR A 79 15.84 -9.98 -1.82
CA TYR A 79 14.88 -11.04 -2.05
C TYR A 79 15.46 -12.44 -1.75
N THR A 80 16.77 -12.65 -1.93
CA THR A 80 17.44 -13.91 -1.62
C THR A 80 17.33 -14.25 -0.14
N VAL A 81 17.47 -13.26 0.75
CA VAL A 81 17.32 -13.45 2.20
C VAL A 81 15.90 -13.88 2.52
N PHE A 82 14.90 -13.20 1.95
CA PHE A 82 13.49 -13.59 2.12
C PHE A 82 13.21 -15.00 1.61
N LYS A 83 13.72 -15.35 0.43
CA LYS A 83 13.55 -16.68 -0.17
C LYS A 83 14.21 -17.78 0.66
N ASN A 84 15.41 -17.53 1.18
CA ASN A 84 16.11 -18.45 2.06
C ASN A 84 15.36 -18.62 3.39
N PHE A 85 14.78 -17.54 3.92
CA PHE A 85 13.99 -17.59 5.15
C PHE A 85 12.77 -18.49 4.99
N ILE A 86 11.93 -18.27 3.97
CA ILE A 86 10.72 -19.08 3.75
C ILE A 86 11.02 -20.53 3.36
N SER A 87 12.23 -20.80 2.86
CA SER A 87 12.69 -22.14 2.49
C SER A 87 13.37 -22.88 3.64
N SER A 88 13.59 -22.22 4.77
CA SER A 88 14.27 -22.80 5.93
C SER A 88 13.39 -23.80 6.69
N ASN A 89 14.04 -24.76 7.36
CA ASN A 89 13.37 -25.69 8.28
C ASN A 89 12.69 -24.94 9.43
N PHE A 90 13.28 -23.83 9.89
CA PHE A 90 12.69 -22.95 10.89
C PHE A 90 11.31 -22.44 10.45
N PHE A 91 11.24 -21.87 9.24
CA PHE A 91 9.98 -21.36 8.71
C PHE A 91 8.97 -22.49 8.47
N ALA A 92 9.40 -23.60 7.87
CA ALA A 92 8.51 -24.73 7.61
C ALA A 92 7.89 -25.29 8.91
N GLY A 93 8.68 -25.46 9.96
CA GLY A 93 8.23 -25.98 11.26
C GLY A 93 7.37 -25.00 12.07
N GLN A 94 7.46 -23.70 11.78
CA GLN A 94 6.79 -22.64 12.56
C GLN A 94 5.84 -21.78 11.73
N LYS A 95 5.51 -22.19 10.50
CA LYS A 95 4.78 -21.41 9.50
C LYS A 95 3.52 -20.73 10.05
N ASP A 96 2.65 -21.47 10.72
CA ASP A 96 1.41 -20.92 11.26
C ASP A 96 1.65 -19.95 12.43
N THR A 97 2.59 -20.28 13.32
CA THR A 97 2.97 -19.37 14.41
C THR A 97 3.56 -18.07 13.86
N ILE A 98 4.42 -18.15 12.84
CA ILE A 98 5.00 -16.98 12.18
C ILE A 98 3.89 -16.17 11.48
N LYS A 99 2.94 -16.82 10.81
CA LYS A 99 1.77 -16.16 10.19
C LYS A 99 0.98 -15.36 11.22
N ASP A 100 0.66 -15.98 12.37
CA ASP A 100 -0.06 -15.33 13.46
C ASP A 100 0.72 -14.12 14.02
N ILE A 101 2.04 -14.26 14.19
CA ILE A 101 2.93 -13.18 14.63
C ILE A 101 2.93 -12.05 13.60
N VAL A 102 3.09 -12.35 12.31
CA VAL A 102 3.10 -11.34 11.23
C VAL A 102 1.80 -10.55 11.20
N LYS A 103 0.64 -11.21 11.28
CA LYS A 103 -0.66 -10.52 11.31
C LYS A 103 -0.76 -9.57 12.52
N LYS A 104 -0.38 -10.03 13.71
CA LYS A 104 -0.38 -9.20 14.93
C LYS A 104 0.62 -8.04 14.85
N LEU A 105 1.81 -8.29 14.33
CA LEU A 105 2.82 -7.26 14.09
C LEU A 105 2.28 -6.20 13.15
N ILE A 106 1.70 -6.57 12.02
CA ILE A 106 1.09 -5.63 11.08
C ILE A 106 0.05 -4.77 11.78
N THR A 107 -0.90 -5.36 12.52
CA THR A 107 -1.93 -4.60 13.24
C THR A 107 -1.33 -3.61 14.23
N ASN A 108 -0.34 -4.02 15.02
CA ASN A 108 0.25 -3.18 16.05
C ASN A 108 1.20 -2.12 15.48
N LEU A 109 2.04 -2.48 14.50
CA LEU A 109 3.00 -1.59 13.87
C LEU A 109 2.33 -0.56 12.95
N SER A 110 1.17 -0.89 12.38
CA SER A 110 0.31 0.07 11.68
C SER A 110 -0.17 1.21 12.59
N ASN A 111 -0.11 1.03 13.92
CA ASN A 111 -0.41 2.10 14.87
C ASN A 111 0.82 2.94 15.24
N ASN A 112 2.03 2.58 14.79
CA ASN A 112 3.27 3.26 15.12
C ASN A 112 3.72 4.17 13.95
N PRO A 113 3.59 5.51 14.06
CA PRO A 113 3.97 6.44 13.01
C PRO A 113 5.44 6.34 12.60
N GLU A 114 6.33 6.14 13.56
CA GLU A 114 7.77 6.01 13.29
C GLU A 114 8.07 4.77 12.47
N PHE A 115 7.43 3.63 12.77
CA PHE A 115 7.60 2.43 11.96
C PHE A 115 7.14 2.65 10.52
N ILE A 116 6.00 3.32 10.33
CA ILE A 116 5.49 3.64 8.98
C ILE A 116 6.52 4.52 8.24
N LYS A 117 7.01 5.57 8.90
CA LYS A 117 7.94 6.54 8.31
C LYS A 117 9.30 5.91 8.00
N SER A 118 9.92 5.25 8.98
CA SER A 118 11.28 4.73 8.86
C SER A 118 11.37 3.45 8.03
N SER A 119 10.31 2.65 8.00
CA SER A 119 10.35 1.30 7.44
C SER A 119 9.42 1.14 6.23
N LEU A 120 8.11 1.36 6.38
CA LEU A 120 7.15 1.10 5.29
C LEU A 120 7.36 2.04 4.11
N LEU A 121 7.43 3.35 4.35
CA LEU A 121 7.62 4.33 3.28
C LEU A 121 9.00 4.26 2.63
N ASN A 122 9.99 3.72 3.35
CA ASN A 122 11.35 3.53 2.85
C ASN A 122 11.58 2.16 2.19
N PHE A 123 10.60 1.26 2.24
CA PHE A 123 10.68 -0.02 1.54
C PHE A 123 10.82 0.23 0.04
N GLY A 124 11.77 -0.42 -0.64
CA GLY A 124 12.23 0.01 -1.98
C GLY A 124 11.11 0.31 -2.99
N PHE A 125 10.12 -0.57 -3.09
CA PHE A 125 8.95 -0.39 -3.97
C PHE A 125 8.06 0.79 -3.54
N VAL A 126 7.81 0.95 -2.24
CA VAL A 126 6.98 2.05 -1.69
C VAL A 126 7.70 3.38 -1.82
N LYS A 127 9.02 3.39 -1.58
CA LYS A 127 9.85 4.59 -1.73
C LYS A 127 9.81 5.13 -3.16
N GLN A 128 9.86 4.24 -4.15
CA GLN A 128 9.71 4.61 -5.56
C GLN A 128 8.34 5.26 -5.82
N LEU A 129 7.26 4.65 -5.33
CA LEU A 129 5.90 5.22 -5.43
C LEU A 129 5.80 6.60 -4.80
N VAL A 130 6.22 6.70 -3.54
CA VAL A 130 6.17 7.93 -2.75
C VAL A 130 6.95 9.05 -3.41
N SER A 131 8.13 8.76 -3.96
CA SER A 131 8.98 9.79 -4.61
C SER A 131 8.34 10.46 -5.83
N GLN A 132 7.34 9.82 -6.46
CA GLN A 132 6.59 10.39 -7.58
C GLN A 132 5.58 11.45 -7.13
N PHE A 133 5.12 11.34 -5.89
CA PHE A 133 4.24 12.32 -5.29
C PHE A 133 5.12 13.29 -4.52
N ASN A 134 5.27 14.53 -5.01
CA ASN A 134 6.05 15.59 -4.34
C ASN A 134 5.39 15.99 -3.00
N LEU A 135 5.49 15.12 -2.00
CA LEU A 135 4.76 15.13 -0.75
C LEU A 135 5.70 14.96 0.42
N SER A 136 5.33 15.52 1.58
CA SER A 136 6.07 15.28 2.80
C SER A 136 5.89 13.83 3.28
N GLN A 137 6.96 13.26 3.82
CA GLN A 137 6.94 11.91 4.38
C GLN A 137 5.97 11.80 5.57
N ASP A 138 5.76 12.88 6.32
CA ASP A 138 4.83 12.93 7.44
C ASP A 138 3.37 12.83 6.98
N THR A 139 2.99 13.59 5.95
CA THR A 139 1.63 13.53 5.39
C THR A 139 1.31 12.12 4.88
N LEU A 140 2.28 11.49 4.20
CA LEU A 140 2.13 10.12 3.72
C LEU A 140 2.04 9.11 4.86
N ALA A 141 2.86 9.27 5.90
CA ALA A 141 2.84 8.38 7.06
C ALA A 141 1.49 8.45 7.79
N THR A 142 0.97 9.65 8.04
CA THR A 142 -0.34 9.83 8.67
C THR A 142 -1.48 9.28 7.80
N THR A 143 -1.43 9.52 6.49
CA THR A 143 -2.45 9.01 5.56
C THR A 143 -2.46 7.48 5.54
N LEU A 144 -1.27 6.86 5.45
CA LEU A 144 -1.12 5.41 5.48
C LEU A 144 -1.53 4.83 6.84
N GLN A 145 -1.23 5.52 7.93
CA GLN A 145 -1.67 5.11 9.27
C GLN A 145 -3.19 5.05 9.38
N LEU A 146 -3.90 6.09 8.91
CA LEU A 146 -5.37 6.10 8.90
C LEU A 146 -5.92 4.98 8.01
N ALA A 147 -5.31 4.76 6.85
CA ALA A 147 -5.70 3.67 5.97
C ALA A 147 -5.53 2.31 6.66
N LEU A 148 -4.38 2.04 7.29
CA LEU A 148 -4.10 0.74 7.94
C LEU A 148 -4.88 0.52 9.25
N LYS A 149 -5.41 1.57 9.86
CA LYS A 149 -6.33 1.48 11.01
C LYS A 149 -7.75 1.09 10.60
N ASN A 150 -8.13 1.29 9.34
CA ASN A 150 -9.45 0.91 8.86
C ASN A 150 -9.61 -0.62 8.84
N GLU A 151 -10.70 -1.12 9.43
CA GLU A 151 -10.94 -2.57 9.56
C GLU A 151 -10.99 -3.28 8.19
N SER A 152 -11.63 -2.68 7.18
CA SER A 152 -11.69 -3.25 5.84
C SER A 152 -10.30 -3.26 5.17
N MET A 153 -9.46 -2.25 5.41
CA MET A 153 -8.06 -2.29 4.96
C MET A 153 -7.24 -3.35 5.70
N GLN A 154 -7.50 -3.58 6.99
CA GLN A 154 -6.86 -4.68 7.72
C GLN A 154 -7.25 -6.04 7.13
N LYS A 155 -8.48 -6.21 6.63
CA LYS A 155 -8.86 -7.41 5.86
C LYS A 155 -8.04 -7.55 4.59
N VAL A 156 -7.84 -6.48 3.81
CA VAL A 156 -6.97 -6.48 2.62
C VAL A 156 -5.57 -6.97 2.98
N VAL A 157 -4.96 -6.41 4.01
CA VAL A 157 -3.61 -6.81 4.43
C VAL A 157 -3.58 -8.26 4.91
N ASN A 158 -4.57 -8.70 5.68
CA ASN A 158 -4.66 -10.09 6.13
C ASN A 158 -4.83 -11.08 4.97
N THR A 159 -5.63 -10.73 3.95
CA THR A 159 -5.79 -11.52 2.72
C THR A 159 -4.45 -11.65 1.98
N LEU A 160 -3.67 -10.57 1.88
CA LEU A 160 -2.33 -10.61 1.28
C LEU A 160 -1.37 -11.49 2.09
N VAL A 161 -1.38 -11.37 3.42
CA VAL A 161 -0.58 -12.24 4.30
C VAL A 161 -0.98 -13.70 4.10
N ASP A 162 -2.27 -14.02 4.13
CA ASP A 162 -2.75 -15.39 3.93
C ASP A 162 -2.34 -15.93 2.57
N ARG A 163 -2.39 -15.11 1.51
CA ARG A 163 -1.92 -15.51 0.18
C ARG A 163 -0.42 -15.79 0.15
N VAL A 164 0.41 -14.94 0.73
CA VAL A 164 1.87 -15.17 0.82
C VAL A 164 2.16 -16.49 1.53
N PHE A 165 1.52 -16.72 2.68
CA PHE A 165 1.72 -17.95 3.45
C PHE A 165 1.13 -19.18 2.75
N ALA A 166 0.03 -19.07 2.02
CA ALA A 166 -0.52 -20.16 1.23
C ALA A 166 0.39 -20.52 0.04
N ALA A 167 1.09 -19.54 -0.54
CA ALA A 167 1.91 -19.71 -1.73
C ALA A 167 3.36 -20.15 -1.45
N THR A 168 3.74 -20.48 -0.21
CA THR A 168 5.16 -20.67 0.19
C THR A 168 5.94 -21.63 -0.71
N ASP A 169 5.33 -22.72 -1.17
CA ASP A 169 6.01 -23.66 -2.08
C ASP A 169 6.21 -23.08 -3.48
N SER A 170 5.24 -22.33 -4.00
CA SER A 170 5.36 -21.61 -5.26
C SER A 170 6.37 -20.46 -5.18
N ILE A 171 6.55 -19.83 -4.02
CA ILE A 171 7.53 -18.72 -3.89
C ILE A 171 8.96 -19.25 -4.09
N LYS A 172 9.25 -20.52 -3.81
CA LYS A 172 10.58 -21.13 -4.04
C LYS A 172 11.03 -21.04 -5.50
N SER A 173 10.12 -20.93 -6.48
CA SER A 173 10.48 -20.74 -7.90
C SER A 173 10.64 -19.28 -8.32
N THR A 174 10.29 -18.32 -7.46
CA THR A 174 10.40 -16.89 -7.77
C THR A 174 11.83 -16.37 -7.53
N SER A 175 12.23 -15.31 -8.25
CA SER A 175 13.60 -14.78 -8.23
C SER A 175 13.71 -13.32 -7.77
N SER A 176 12.56 -12.65 -7.57
CA SER A 176 12.49 -11.26 -7.13
C SER A 176 11.18 -10.94 -6.41
N TYR A 177 11.11 -9.77 -5.76
CA TYR A 177 9.83 -9.27 -5.22
C TYR A 177 8.80 -9.02 -6.32
N ASN A 178 9.21 -8.70 -7.55
CA ASN A 178 8.27 -8.55 -8.67
C ASN A 178 7.67 -9.90 -9.09
N ASP A 179 8.46 -10.97 -9.10
CA ASP A 179 7.96 -12.32 -9.34
C ASP A 179 7.00 -12.78 -8.24
N LEU A 180 7.27 -12.40 -6.99
CA LEU A 180 6.36 -12.63 -5.86
C LEU A 180 5.04 -11.88 -6.05
N LEU A 181 5.07 -10.60 -6.41
CA LEU A 181 3.86 -9.81 -6.69
C LEU A 181 3.06 -10.47 -7.82
N LYS A 182 3.73 -10.86 -8.91
CA LYS A 182 3.13 -11.60 -10.01
C LYS A 182 2.47 -12.90 -9.55
N LEU A 183 3.13 -13.69 -8.71
CA LEU A 183 2.59 -14.93 -8.16
C LEU A 183 1.35 -14.68 -7.27
N ILE A 184 1.37 -13.62 -6.47
CA ILE A 184 0.25 -13.24 -5.59
C ILE A 184 -0.96 -12.84 -6.44
N PHE A 185 -0.78 -11.91 -7.39
CA PHE A 185 -1.88 -11.34 -8.18
C PHE A 185 -2.30 -12.18 -9.39
N ASN A 186 -1.64 -13.30 -9.69
CA ASN A 186 -2.16 -14.26 -10.67
C ASN A 186 -3.25 -15.18 -10.08
N ASP A 187 -3.47 -15.13 -8.76
CA ASP A 187 -4.55 -15.87 -8.11
C ASP A 187 -5.88 -15.12 -8.28
N LYS A 188 -6.72 -15.60 -9.20
CA LYS A 188 -8.03 -14.99 -9.50
C LYS A 188 -8.97 -14.95 -8.30
N SER A 189 -8.91 -15.96 -7.43
CA SER A 189 -9.76 -16.04 -6.23
C SER A 189 -9.36 -14.95 -5.24
N VAL A 190 -8.05 -14.82 -4.98
CA VAL A 190 -7.53 -13.76 -4.12
C VAL A 190 -7.81 -12.39 -4.71
N ASN A 191 -7.63 -12.19 -6.02
CA ASN A 191 -7.96 -10.90 -6.66
C ASN A 191 -9.44 -10.53 -6.49
N ALA A 192 -10.37 -11.48 -6.60
CA ALA A 192 -11.79 -11.21 -6.39
C ALA A 192 -12.07 -10.73 -4.95
N THR A 193 -11.46 -11.38 -3.94
CA THR A 193 -11.53 -10.93 -2.55
C THR A 193 -10.89 -9.56 -2.34
N LEU A 194 -9.70 -9.34 -2.90
CA LEU A 194 -9.00 -8.05 -2.80
C LEU A 194 -9.81 -6.91 -3.44
N VAL A 195 -10.43 -7.12 -4.60
CA VAL A 195 -11.28 -6.11 -5.25
C VAL A 195 -12.45 -5.73 -4.35
N LYS A 196 -13.11 -6.71 -3.73
CA LYS A 196 -14.20 -6.47 -2.79
C LYS A 196 -13.71 -5.69 -1.56
N ASP A 197 -12.65 -6.16 -0.90
CA ASP A 197 -12.17 -5.61 0.36
C ASP A 197 -11.54 -4.22 0.18
N ILE A 198 -10.76 -4.01 -0.89
CA ILE A 198 -10.20 -2.70 -1.23
C ILE A 198 -11.33 -1.72 -1.57
N LYS A 199 -12.35 -2.14 -2.32
CA LYS A 199 -13.52 -1.30 -2.62
C LYS A 199 -14.24 -0.88 -1.33
N GLU A 200 -14.52 -1.82 -0.44
CA GLU A 200 -15.15 -1.54 0.86
C GLU A 200 -14.30 -0.56 1.68
N ALA A 201 -12.98 -0.78 1.74
CA ALA A 201 -12.06 0.09 2.46
C ALA A 201 -12.01 1.50 1.87
N LEU A 202 -11.86 1.64 0.54
CA LEU A 202 -11.86 2.94 -0.13
C LEU A 202 -13.16 3.70 0.12
N LEU A 203 -14.31 3.02 -0.04
CA LEU A 203 -15.61 3.63 0.19
C LEU A 203 -15.85 4.01 1.64
N GLY A 204 -15.30 3.26 2.61
CA GLY A 204 -15.38 3.61 4.03
C GLY A 204 -14.46 4.77 4.39
N LEU A 205 -13.21 4.72 3.92
CA LEU A 205 -12.17 5.72 4.19
C LEU A 205 -12.56 7.11 3.67
N THR A 206 -13.18 7.23 2.49
CA THR A 206 -13.61 8.54 1.99
C THR A 206 -14.79 9.16 2.74
N GLN A 207 -15.44 8.40 3.63
CA GLN A 207 -16.45 8.93 4.55
C GLN A 207 -15.82 9.47 5.85
N ASP A 208 -14.58 9.09 6.16
CA ASP A 208 -13.84 9.67 7.27
C ASP A 208 -13.33 11.07 6.89
N SER A 209 -13.70 12.08 7.68
CA SER A 209 -13.36 13.47 7.38
C SER A 209 -11.85 13.75 7.45
N SER A 210 -11.13 13.09 8.37
CA SER A 210 -9.68 13.28 8.55
C SER A 210 -8.91 12.66 7.38
N PHE A 211 -9.29 11.44 6.99
CA PHE A 211 -8.72 10.78 5.82
C PHE A 211 -9.03 11.58 4.56
N ARG A 212 -10.26 12.06 4.39
CA ARG A 212 -10.66 12.87 3.24
C ARG A 212 -9.89 14.18 3.17
N ASP A 213 -9.65 14.84 4.30
CA ASP A 213 -8.85 16.07 4.36
C ASP A 213 -7.42 15.83 3.88
N LEU A 214 -6.77 14.79 4.42
CA LEU A 214 -5.43 14.39 4.01
C LEU A 214 -5.37 14.01 2.54
N LEU A 215 -6.27 13.12 2.09
CA LEU A 215 -6.33 12.70 0.70
C LEU A 215 -6.61 13.87 -0.25
N SER A 216 -7.40 14.85 0.18
CA SER A 216 -7.63 16.07 -0.60
C SER A 216 -6.35 16.88 -0.78
N ASN A 217 -5.56 17.06 0.29
CA ASN A 217 -4.25 17.71 0.19
C ASN A 217 -3.32 16.94 -0.76
N LEU A 218 -3.32 15.60 -0.67
CA LEU A 218 -2.50 14.76 -1.55
C LEU A 218 -2.88 14.91 -3.03
N LEU A 219 -4.17 14.81 -3.34
CA LEU A 219 -4.68 14.89 -4.71
C LEU A 219 -4.52 16.30 -5.30
N VAL A 220 -4.71 17.36 -4.49
CA VAL A 220 -4.43 18.73 -4.95
C VAL A 220 -2.95 18.89 -5.28
N SER A 221 -2.04 18.39 -4.44
CA SER A 221 -0.60 18.41 -4.74
C SER A 221 -0.28 17.63 -6.02
N TYR A 222 -0.87 16.44 -6.20
CA TYR A 222 -0.69 15.67 -7.43
C TYR A 222 -1.15 16.44 -8.68
N VAL A 223 -2.37 16.99 -8.65
CA VAL A 223 -2.93 17.77 -9.77
C VAL A 223 -2.09 19.02 -10.08
N ASP A 224 -1.59 19.72 -9.07
CA ASP A 224 -0.80 20.94 -9.26
C ASP A 224 0.60 20.68 -9.82
N ASN A 225 1.11 19.44 -9.66
CA ASN A 225 2.39 19.00 -10.19
C ASN A 225 2.29 18.28 -11.54
N ASP A 226 1.11 17.80 -11.95
CA ASP A 226 0.89 17.17 -13.26
C ASP A 226 0.52 18.22 -14.33
N PRO A 227 1.37 18.45 -15.35
CA PRO A 227 1.11 19.44 -16.41
C PRO A 227 -0.19 19.20 -17.19
N LYS A 228 -0.68 17.96 -17.27
CA LYS A 228 -1.92 17.60 -17.97
C LYS A 228 -3.16 17.90 -17.13
N LEU A 229 -3.04 17.82 -15.80
CA LEU A 229 -4.16 18.01 -14.88
C LEU A 229 -4.25 19.42 -14.32
N LYS A 230 -3.12 20.10 -14.12
CA LYS A 230 -3.05 21.47 -13.60
C LYS A 230 -4.00 22.47 -14.30
N PRO A 231 -4.17 22.45 -15.64
CA PRO A 231 -5.11 23.33 -16.32
C PRO A 231 -6.57 23.13 -15.89
N LEU A 232 -6.96 21.92 -15.47
CA LEU A 232 -8.30 21.61 -14.99
C LEU A 232 -8.67 22.42 -13.74
N PHE A 233 -7.68 22.76 -12.92
CA PHE A 233 -7.87 23.46 -11.65
C PHE A 233 -7.65 24.98 -11.76
N LYS A 234 -7.47 25.51 -12.98
CA LYS A 234 -7.30 26.95 -13.23
C LYS A 234 -8.55 27.74 -12.80
N GLY A 235 -8.35 28.77 -11.97
CA GLY A 235 -9.45 29.62 -11.48
C GLY A 235 -10.30 29.00 -10.36
N ILE A 236 -9.89 27.85 -9.83
CA ILE A 236 -10.52 27.24 -8.66
C ILE A 236 -9.84 27.78 -7.40
N ASN A 237 -10.57 28.60 -6.63
CA ASN A 237 -10.03 29.26 -5.43
C ASN A 237 -9.91 28.29 -4.23
N ASP A 238 -10.83 27.34 -4.11
CA ASP A 238 -10.80 26.30 -3.07
C ASP A 238 -10.68 24.92 -3.70
N LYS A 239 -9.45 24.57 -4.12
CA LYS A 239 -9.14 23.26 -4.73
C LYS A 239 -9.35 22.12 -3.74
N LYS A 240 -8.99 22.34 -2.47
CA LYS A 240 -9.08 21.34 -1.41
C LYS A 240 -10.54 21.03 -1.08
N GLY A 241 -11.37 22.05 -0.90
CA GLY A 241 -12.81 21.90 -0.68
C GLY A 241 -13.50 21.20 -1.84
N LEU A 242 -13.14 21.54 -3.09
CA LEU A 242 -13.65 20.84 -4.26
C LEU A 242 -13.26 19.36 -4.28
N VAL A 243 -11.99 19.03 -4.10
CA VAL A 243 -11.53 17.64 -4.07
C VAL A 243 -12.17 16.87 -2.91
N GLY A 244 -12.29 17.48 -1.74
CA GLY A 244 -12.99 16.90 -0.59
C GLY A 244 -14.46 16.60 -0.90
N ALA A 245 -15.16 17.51 -1.57
CA ALA A 245 -16.54 17.29 -2.00
C ALA A 245 -16.66 16.20 -3.08
N LEU A 246 -15.69 16.09 -3.99
CA LEU A 246 -15.65 15.00 -4.98
C LEU A 246 -15.39 13.63 -4.31
N LEU A 247 -14.54 13.59 -3.28
CA LEU A 247 -14.28 12.36 -2.53
C LEU A 247 -15.48 11.93 -1.69
N SER A 248 -16.26 12.86 -1.14
CA SER A 248 -17.42 12.53 -0.31
C SER A 248 -18.50 11.80 -1.09
N VAL A 249 -18.65 12.12 -2.38
CA VAL A 249 -19.66 11.52 -3.26
C VAL A 249 -19.20 10.22 -3.92
N LEU A 250 -17.99 9.74 -3.64
CA LEU A 250 -17.46 8.52 -4.26
C LEU A 250 -18.37 7.31 -4.03
N LYS A 251 -18.94 7.17 -2.84
CA LYS A 251 -19.84 6.07 -2.48
C LYS A 251 -21.17 6.09 -3.26
N PRO A 252 -21.96 7.17 -3.28
CA PRO A 252 -23.19 7.21 -4.07
C PRO A 252 -22.90 7.12 -5.58
N VAL A 253 -21.80 7.70 -6.07
CA VAL A 253 -21.39 7.57 -7.47
C VAL A 253 -21.06 6.12 -7.83
N ASP A 254 -20.25 5.44 -7.01
CA ASP A 254 -19.89 4.05 -7.24
C ASP A 254 -21.09 3.09 -7.13
N LYS A 255 -22.08 3.41 -6.28
CA LYS A 255 -23.33 2.65 -6.22
C LYS A 255 -24.10 2.67 -7.55
N GLN A 256 -24.03 3.78 -8.29
CA GLN A 256 -24.73 3.94 -9.57
C GLN A 256 -23.92 3.42 -10.76
N LEU A 257 -22.60 3.64 -10.73
CA LEU A 257 -21.74 3.44 -11.90
C LEU A 257 -20.75 2.29 -11.75
N ASN A 258 -20.55 1.77 -10.54
CA ASN A 258 -19.57 0.73 -10.22
C ASN A 258 -18.19 1.06 -10.81
N LEU A 259 -17.64 2.23 -10.47
CA LEU A 259 -16.37 2.72 -11.01
C LEU A 259 -15.15 2.02 -10.38
N ILE A 260 -15.23 1.71 -9.09
CA ILE A 260 -14.09 1.23 -8.32
C ILE A 260 -13.72 -0.20 -8.75
N SER A 261 -14.70 -1.10 -8.91
CA SER A 261 -14.41 -2.51 -9.21
C SER A 261 -13.69 -2.71 -10.55
N PRO A 262 -14.12 -2.11 -11.68
CA PRO A 262 -13.39 -2.20 -12.95
C PRO A 262 -11.97 -1.64 -12.86
N PHE A 263 -11.79 -0.50 -12.17
CA PHE A 263 -10.47 0.09 -11.94
C PHE A 263 -9.56 -0.86 -11.16
N LEU A 264 -10.05 -1.44 -10.04
CA LEU A 264 -9.28 -2.37 -9.22
C LEU A 264 -8.99 -3.68 -9.96
N ASN A 265 -9.97 -4.25 -10.65
CA ASN A 265 -9.78 -5.46 -11.46
C ASN A 265 -8.64 -5.27 -12.45
N LYS A 266 -8.64 -4.13 -13.15
CA LYS A 266 -7.62 -3.85 -14.16
C LYS A 266 -6.25 -3.53 -13.55
N SER A 267 -6.24 -2.90 -12.37
CA SER A 267 -5.01 -2.67 -11.59
C SER A 267 -4.36 -3.99 -11.17
N LEU A 268 -5.15 -4.91 -10.60
CA LEU A 268 -4.64 -6.21 -10.16
C LEU A 268 -4.23 -7.09 -11.35
N GLU A 269 -4.96 -7.03 -12.47
CA GLU A 269 -4.59 -7.73 -13.71
C GLU A 269 -3.24 -7.22 -14.26
N GLU A 270 -2.98 -5.92 -14.22
CA GLU A 270 -1.69 -5.38 -14.69
C GLU A 270 -0.55 -5.71 -13.70
N LEU A 271 -0.82 -5.70 -12.39
CA LEU A 271 0.13 -6.19 -11.38
C LEU A 271 0.42 -7.69 -11.52
N SER A 272 -0.54 -8.49 -12.01
CA SER A 272 -0.31 -9.91 -12.31
C SER A 272 0.63 -10.13 -13.50
N LYS A 273 0.94 -9.07 -14.26
CA LYS A 273 1.92 -9.04 -15.35
C LYS A 273 3.23 -8.36 -14.95
N ALA A 274 3.42 -8.07 -13.67
CA ALA A 274 4.63 -7.45 -13.13
C ALA A 274 5.90 -8.13 -13.69
N SER A 275 6.88 -7.30 -14.05
CA SER A 275 8.20 -7.71 -14.53
C SER A 275 9.26 -7.02 -13.67
N ALA A 276 10.55 -7.21 -13.99
CA ALA A 276 11.67 -6.65 -13.23
C ALA A 276 11.56 -5.11 -12.99
N GLN A 277 10.81 -4.39 -13.83
CA GLN A 277 10.46 -2.98 -13.67
C GLN A 277 8.95 -2.80 -13.81
N THR A 278 8.18 -3.15 -12.77
CA THR A 278 6.74 -2.84 -12.73
C THR A 278 6.54 -1.33 -12.92
N ASP A 279 6.01 -0.95 -14.09
CA ASP A 279 5.67 0.44 -14.37
C ASP A 279 4.31 0.76 -13.77
N LEU A 280 4.33 1.40 -12.60
CA LEU A 280 3.13 1.76 -11.87
C LEU A 280 2.33 2.86 -12.59
N ASN A 281 2.98 3.67 -13.43
CA ASN A 281 2.26 4.60 -14.31
C ASN A 281 1.44 3.83 -15.33
N LYS A 282 1.99 2.74 -15.88
CA LYS A 282 1.24 1.86 -16.78
C LYS A 282 0.06 1.19 -16.06
N VAL A 283 0.25 0.71 -14.83
CA VAL A 283 -0.86 0.17 -14.01
C VAL A 283 -1.98 1.21 -13.89
N VAL A 284 -1.66 2.44 -13.49
CA VAL A 284 -2.64 3.53 -13.38
C VAL A 284 -3.30 3.84 -14.72
N GLN A 285 -2.55 4.00 -15.80
CA GLN A 285 -3.08 4.31 -17.13
C GLN A 285 -4.04 3.22 -17.63
N VAL A 286 -3.64 1.96 -17.53
CA VAL A 286 -4.45 0.82 -17.97
C VAL A 286 -5.73 0.72 -17.13
N SER A 287 -5.65 0.99 -15.82
CA SER A 287 -6.83 1.06 -14.95
C SER A 287 -7.76 2.23 -15.26
N LEU A 288 -7.23 3.39 -15.67
CA LEU A 288 -8.05 4.53 -16.10
C LEU A 288 -8.84 4.24 -17.38
N THR A 289 -8.30 3.42 -18.31
CA THR A 289 -9.08 3.01 -19.50
C THR A 289 -10.30 2.15 -19.14
N ALA A 290 -10.25 1.39 -18.04
CA ALA A 290 -11.41 0.65 -17.55
C ALA A 290 -12.55 1.59 -17.11
N LEU A 291 -12.23 2.78 -16.62
CA LEU A 291 -13.23 3.81 -16.28
C LEU A 291 -13.86 4.43 -17.53
N GLN A 292 -13.08 4.65 -18.60
CA GLN A 292 -13.61 5.13 -19.87
C GLN A 292 -14.67 4.16 -20.43
N ASN A 293 -14.44 2.86 -20.27
CA ASN A 293 -15.38 1.83 -20.74
C ASN A 293 -16.72 1.83 -20.00
N VAL A 294 -16.79 2.32 -18.76
CA VAL A 294 -18.07 2.45 -18.02
C VAL A 294 -19.07 3.33 -18.79
N PHE A 295 -18.54 4.32 -19.53
CA PHE A 295 -19.27 5.30 -20.32
C PHE A 295 -19.11 5.07 -21.84
N SER A 296 -19.05 3.83 -22.32
CA SER A 296 -18.91 3.55 -23.77
C SER A 296 -20.15 2.93 -24.43
N LYS A 297 -21.18 2.52 -23.67
CA LYS A 297 -22.49 2.03 -24.16
C LYS A 297 -23.61 2.35 -23.15
N ASP A 298 -24.78 2.79 -23.64
CA ASP A 298 -25.94 3.30 -22.85
C ASP A 298 -25.59 4.44 -21.88
N ASN A 299 -24.93 5.46 -22.43
CA ASN A 299 -24.33 6.53 -21.64
C ASN A 299 -25.35 7.52 -21.09
N GLU A 300 -26.45 7.77 -21.78
CA GLU A 300 -27.36 8.86 -21.43
C GLU A 300 -27.99 8.61 -20.04
N THR A 301 -28.57 7.44 -19.81
CA THR A 301 -29.14 7.08 -18.50
C THR A 301 -28.10 7.09 -17.39
N LYS A 302 -26.89 6.59 -17.63
CA LYS A 302 -25.80 6.58 -16.64
C LYS A 302 -25.30 7.99 -16.31
N VAL A 303 -25.13 8.82 -17.33
CA VAL A 303 -24.72 10.23 -17.18
C VAL A 303 -25.82 11.02 -16.47
N VAL A 304 -27.09 10.83 -16.84
CA VAL A 304 -28.23 11.46 -16.17
C VAL A 304 -28.31 11.03 -14.70
N ASN A 305 -28.15 9.73 -14.40
CA ASN A 305 -28.16 9.24 -13.02
C ASN A 305 -26.96 9.73 -12.21
N LEU A 306 -25.79 9.83 -12.84
CA LEU A 306 -24.61 10.45 -12.24
C LEU A 306 -24.90 11.91 -11.91
N LEU A 307 -25.38 12.71 -12.86
CA LEU A 307 -25.69 14.13 -12.67
C LEU A 307 -26.75 14.32 -11.58
N LYS A 308 -27.83 13.52 -11.58
CA LYS A 308 -28.84 13.52 -10.51
C LYS A 308 -28.21 13.21 -9.15
N THR A 309 -27.30 12.24 -9.10
CA THR A 309 -26.57 11.91 -7.87
C THR A 309 -25.74 13.10 -7.42
N LEU A 310 -24.91 13.67 -8.30
CA LEU A 310 -24.01 14.78 -7.96
C LEU A 310 -24.75 16.07 -7.53
N ILE A 311 -25.87 16.40 -8.17
CA ILE A 311 -26.64 17.62 -7.87
C ILE A 311 -27.35 17.53 -6.51
N ASN A 312 -27.70 16.32 -6.07
CA ASN A 312 -28.37 16.09 -4.80
C ASN A 312 -27.41 16.03 -3.59
N GLU A 313 -26.09 16.04 -3.82
CA GLU A 313 -25.10 15.94 -2.77
C GLU A 313 -24.76 17.31 -2.18
N ARG A 314 -25.09 17.50 -0.90
CA ARG A 314 -24.92 18.78 -0.19
C ARG A 314 -23.51 19.36 -0.32
N GLU A 315 -22.49 18.52 -0.17
CA GLU A 315 -21.07 18.93 -0.24
C GLU A 315 -20.71 19.49 -1.62
N LEU A 316 -21.24 18.91 -2.71
CA LEU A 316 -21.03 19.42 -4.07
C LEU A 316 -21.83 20.70 -4.32
N PHE A 317 -23.04 20.82 -3.77
CA PHE A 317 -23.81 22.05 -3.84
C PHE A 317 -23.11 23.23 -3.15
N LEU A 318 -22.48 22.98 -2.00
CA LEU A 318 -21.65 23.98 -1.31
C LEU A 318 -20.44 24.41 -2.16
N ASN A 319 -19.89 23.49 -2.97
CA ASN A 319 -18.76 23.71 -3.87
C ASN A 319 -19.14 23.97 -5.34
N ARG A 320 -20.40 24.34 -5.62
CA ARG A 320 -20.94 24.43 -7.00
C ARG A 320 -20.19 25.40 -7.92
N ILE A 321 -19.62 26.48 -7.38
CA ILE A 321 -18.87 27.47 -8.16
C ILE A 321 -17.55 26.85 -8.65
N GLN A 322 -16.86 26.16 -7.75
CA GLN A 322 -15.63 25.44 -8.02
C GLN A 322 -15.87 24.29 -8.99
N LEU A 323 -16.95 23.51 -8.77
CA LEU A 323 -17.35 22.42 -9.65
C LEU A 323 -17.71 22.91 -11.06
N SER A 324 -18.46 24.01 -11.17
CA SER A 324 -18.77 24.63 -12.47
C SER A 324 -17.50 25.07 -13.20
N THR A 325 -16.53 25.61 -12.47
CA THR A 325 -15.23 26.02 -13.01
C THR A 325 -14.43 24.81 -13.52
N LEU A 326 -14.37 23.73 -12.72
CA LEU A 326 -13.74 22.47 -13.13
C LEU A 326 -14.38 21.93 -14.43
N MET A 327 -15.71 21.85 -14.48
CA MET A 327 -16.45 21.37 -15.66
C MET A 327 -16.15 22.24 -16.90
N LYS A 328 -16.11 23.57 -16.76
CA LYS A 328 -15.73 24.48 -17.85
C LYS A 328 -14.31 24.22 -18.34
N ASN A 329 -13.36 23.99 -17.43
CA ASN A 329 -11.98 23.70 -17.80
C ASN A 329 -11.84 22.33 -18.50
N MET A 330 -12.57 21.32 -18.04
CA MET A 330 -12.64 20.01 -18.71
C MET A 330 -13.16 20.14 -20.14
N ILE A 331 -14.26 20.88 -20.35
CA ILE A 331 -14.82 21.12 -21.69
C ILE A 331 -13.82 21.84 -22.59
N LYS A 332 -13.17 22.90 -22.10
CA LYS A 332 -12.13 23.61 -22.87
C LYS A 332 -10.97 22.69 -23.26
N GLN A 333 -10.53 21.81 -22.37
CA GLN A 333 -9.44 20.88 -22.66
C GLN A 333 -9.87 19.79 -23.64
N MET A 334 -11.11 19.31 -23.58
CA MET A 334 -11.66 18.43 -24.61
C MET A 334 -11.69 19.13 -25.98
N GLN A 335 -12.15 20.38 -26.03
CA GLN A 335 -12.19 21.18 -27.26
C GLN A 335 -10.79 21.46 -27.84
N SER A 336 -9.76 21.64 -27.01
CA SER A 336 -8.39 21.81 -27.52
C SER A 336 -7.75 20.51 -28.02
N THR A 337 -8.32 19.36 -27.66
CA THR A 337 -7.83 18.03 -28.08
C THR A 337 -8.62 17.50 -29.29
N PHE A 338 -9.88 17.91 -29.43
CA PHE A 338 -10.71 17.68 -30.62
C PHE A 338 -10.59 18.87 -31.56
N ASP A 339 -9.79 18.77 -32.61
CA ASP A 339 -9.80 19.75 -33.70
C ASP A 339 -11.11 19.65 -34.49
N LEU A 340 -12.15 20.34 -34.01
CA LEU A 340 -13.46 20.45 -34.66
C LEU A 340 -13.35 21.04 -36.09
N GLY A 341 -12.26 21.75 -36.41
CA GLY A 341 -12.01 22.30 -37.74
C GLY A 341 -11.76 21.23 -38.81
N THR A 342 -11.24 20.06 -38.42
CA THR A 342 -10.97 18.93 -39.34
C THR A 342 -12.16 17.98 -39.53
N MET A 343 -13.23 18.14 -38.76
CA MET A 343 -14.46 17.33 -38.89
C MET A 343 -15.61 18.05 -39.60
N LEU A 344 -15.54 19.38 -39.73
CA LEU A 344 -16.59 20.20 -40.37
C LEU A 344 -16.17 20.80 -41.73
N TRP A 345 -15.01 20.40 -42.27
CA TRP A 345 -14.56 20.73 -43.62
C TRP A 345 -13.99 19.51 -44.33
#